data_AF-A0A261GHR0-F1
#
_entry.id   AF-A0A261GHR0-F1
#
_cell.length_a   1.000
_cell.length_b   1.000
_cell.length_c   1.000
_cell.angle_alpha   90.00
_cell.angle_beta   90.00
_cell.angle_gamma   90.00
#
_symmetry.space_group_name_H-M   'P 1'
#
loop_
_entity.id
_entity.type
_entity.pdbx_description
1 polymer ?
#
loop_
_entity_poly.entity_id
_entity_poly.type
_entity_poly.pdbx_seq_one_letter_code
_entity_poly.pdbx_strand_id
1 'polypeptide(L)'
;MIAKILMIASAGVILLLGAIHLLYTFFGSKFDPRDNALKAGMEQVAPVITRQTTMWRAWIGFNASHSMGGILFGLIYGYLSLYYDTLLFQSSFLLATGLAMLIGLLALAKRYWFRIPFTGISISLALYIAGIIIALA
;
A
#
# COMPACT_ATOMS: atom_id res chain seq x y z
N MET A 1 -11.16 6.79 -22.16
CA MET A 1 -10.60 7.95 -21.41
C MET A 1 -11.01 7.95 -19.95
N ILE A 2 -12.30 7.85 -19.61
CA ILE A 2 -12.77 7.85 -18.20
C ILE A 2 -12.21 6.67 -17.39
N ALA A 3 -12.29 5.44 -17.90
CA ALA A 3 -11.70 4.26 -17.24
C ALA A 3 -10.21 4.44 -16.90
N LYS A 4 -9.46 5.01 -17.84
CA LYS A 4 -8.04 5.34 -17.73
C LYS A 4 -7.78 6.31 -16.56
N ILE A 5 -8.57 7.39 -16.48
CA ILE A 5 -8.48 8.39 -15.40
C ILE A 5 -8.79 7.77 -14.03
N LEU A 6 -9.83 6.93 -13.94
CA LEU A 6 -10.19 6.24 -12.70
C LEU A 6 -9.09 5.29 -12.22
N MET A 7 -8.48 4.56 -13.15
CA MET A 7 -7.37 3.65 -12.85
C MET A 7 -6.11 4.42 -12.39
N ILE A 8 -5.78 5.54 -13.06
CA ILE A 8 -4.70 6.43 -12.65
C ILE A 8 -4.96 7.01 -11.26
N ALA A 9 -6.20 7.46 -10.98
CA ALA A 9 -6.57 7.99 -9.68
C ALA A 9 -6.45 6.91 -8.58
N SER A 10 -6.91 5.68 -8.86
CA SER A 10 -6.75 4.55 -7.94
C SER A 10 -5.27 4.28 -7.63
N ALA A 11 -4.42 4.18 -8.67
CA ALA A 11 -2.99 3.97 -8.52
C ALA A 11 -2.33 5.12 -7.75
N GLY A 12 -2.72 6.37 -8.03
CA GLY A 12 -2.23 7.57 -7.36
C GLY A 12 -2.55 7.60 -5.87
N VAL A 13 -3.74 7.17 -5.45
CA VAL A 13 -4.08 7.09 -4.02
C VAL A 13 -3.15 6.13 -3.29
N ILE A 14 -2.92 4.93 -3.83
CA ILE A 14 -2.03 3.94 -3.20
C ILE A 14 -0.57 4.39 -3.22
N LEU A 15 -0.12 5.03 -4.31
CA LEU A 15 1.21 5.62 -4.40
C LEU A 15 1.44 6.66 -3.30
N LEU A 16 0.49 7.58 -3.13
CA LEU A 16 0.58 8.64 -2.12
C LEU A 16 0.57 8.07 -0.71
N LEU A 17 -0.30 7.11 -0.41
CA LEU A 17 -0.30 6.42 0.88
C LEU A 17 1.04 5.73 1.15
N GLY A 18 1.57 4.98 0.18
CA GLY A 18 2.86 4.31 0.29
C GLY A 18 4.01 5.28 0.53
N ALA A 19 4.06 6.39 -0.22
CA ALA A 19 5.10 7.42 -0.12
C ALA A 19 5.05 8.18 1.22
N ILE A 20 3.86 8.58 1.66
CA ILE A 20 3.67 9.25 2.96
C ILE A 20 4.02 8.28 4.10
N HIS A 21 3.59 7.02 4.01
CA HIS A 21 3.94 5.99 4.99
C HIS A 21 5.46 5.75 5.04
N LEU A 22 6.15 5.81 3.89
CA LEU A 22 7.60 5.65 3.82
C LEU A 22 8.31 6.83 4.49
N LEU A 23 7.84 8.05 4.20
CA LEU A 23 8.32 9.26 4.83
C LEU A 23 8.18 9.15 6.35
N TYR A 24 7.00 8.78 6.85
CA TYR A 24 6.78 8.60 8.29
C TYR A 24 7.58 7.45 8.91
N THR A 25 7.98 6.45 8.12
CA THR A 25 8.80 5.32 8.58
C THR A 25 10.22 5.76 8.94
N PHE A 26 10.79 6.68 8.16
CA PHE A 26 12.17 7.13 8.39
C PHE A 26 12.28 8.50 9.05
N PHE A 27 11.23 9.32 8.97
CA PHE A 27 11.25 10.70 9.40
C PHE A 27 10.11 11.01 10.39
N GLY A 28 10.49 11.52 11.55
CA GLY A 28 9.58 11.84 12.66
C GLY A 28 9.26 10.64 13.54
N SER A 29 8.29 10.81 14.44
CA SER A 29 7.94 9.84 15.49
C SER A 29 6.56 9.20 15.29
N LYS A 30 6.01 9.25 14.07
CA LYS A 30 4.64 8.77 13.80
C LYS A 30 4.45 7.27 14.03
N PHE A 31 5.52 6.47 13.91
CA PHE A 31 5.52 5.04 14.20
C PHE A 31 6.22 4.66 15.50
N ASP A 32 6.63 5.64 16.30
CA ASP A 32 7.16 5.38 17.63
C ASP A 32 6.01 4.90 18.54
N PRO A 33 6.28 3.94 19.44
CA PRO A 33 5.39 3.69 20.57
C PRO A 33 5.23 4.98 21.39
N ARG A 34 4.03 5.23 21.90
CA ARG A 34 3.80 6.37 22.81
C ARG A 34 4.56 6.23 24.13
N ASP A 35 4.81 4.98 24.54
CA ASP A 35 5.61 4.67 25.73
C ASP A 35 7.09 4.54 25.35
N ASN A 36 7.91 5.43 25.91
CA ASN A 36 9.35 5.45 25.68
C ASN A 36 10.05 4.19 26.23
N ALA A 37 9.53 3.58 27.31
CA ALA A 37 10.09 2.35 27.85
C ALA A 37 9.90 1.18 26.87
N LEU A 38 8.74 1.13 26.21
CA LEU A 38 8.49 0.14 25.16
C LEU A 38 9.42 0.32 23.97
N LYS A 39 9.65 1.56 23.51
CA LYS A 39 10.62 1.81 22.43
C LYS A 39 12.02 1.33 22.82
N ALA A 40 12.50 1.69 24.01
CA ALA A 40 13.80 1.24 24.50
C ALA A 40 13.90 -0.30 24.58
N GLY A 41 12.82 -0.96 25.02
CA GLY A 41 12.74 -2.42 25.02
C GLY A 41 12.83 -3.00 23.59
N MET A 42 12.05 -2.48 22.65
CA MET A 42 12.06 -2.91 21.24
C MET A 42 13.43 -2.73 20.57
N GLU A 43 14.19 -1.71 20.97
CA GLU A 43 15.54 -1.46 20.48
C GLU A 43 16.56 -2.47 21.01
N GLN A 44 16.29 -3.12 22.15
CA GLN A 44 17.22 -4.06 22.79
C GLN A 44 16.89 -5.54 22.51
N VAL A 45 15.61 -5.88 22.33
CA VAL A 45 15.20 -7.28 22.19
C VAL A 45 15.05 -7.69 20.73
N ALA A 46 15.41 -8.94 20.44
CA ALA A 46 15.27 -9.54 19.11
C ALA A 46 13.98 -10.37 18.99
N PRO A 47 13.38 -10.50 17.80
CA PRO A 47 12.32 -11.48 17.57
C PRO A 47 12.87 -12.91 17.75
N VAL A 48 12.01 -13.87 18.09
CA VAL A 48 12.42 -15.27 18.31
C VAL A 48 13.11 -15.89 17.10
N ILE A 49 12.69 -15.51 15.88
CA ILE A 49 13.19 -16.09 14.63
C ILE A 49 14.69 -15.85 14.40
N THR A 50 15.28 -14.78 14.95
CA THR A 50 16.70 -14.48 14.77
C THR A 50 17.21 -13.44 15.78
N ARG A 51 18.49 -13.53 16.14
CA ARG A 51 19.19 -12.51 16.96
C ARG A 51 19.91 -11.43 16.14
N GLN A 52 19.83 -11.48 14.80
CA GLN A 52 20.55 -10.56 13.91
C GLN A 52 19.89 -9.17 13.77
N THR A 53 18.68 -9.01 14.31
CA THR A 53 17.91 -7.77 14.29
C THR A 53 17.22 -7.55 15.63
N THR A 54 16.64 -6.38 15.83
CA THR A 54 15.84 -6.05 17.01
C THR A 54 14.38 -5.89 16.60
N MET A 55 13.44 -5.93 17.55
CA MET A 55 12.02 -5.68 17.30
C MET A 55 11.83 -4.31 16.64
N TRP A 56 12.62 -3.30 17.05
CA TRP A 56 12.60 -1.98 16.45
C TRP A 56 13.09 -1.98 15.00
N ARG A 57 14.26 -2.59 14.72
CA ARG A 57 14.78 -2.67 13.34
C ARG A 57 13.83 -3.45 12.42
N ALA A 58 13.21 -4.51 12.92
CA ALA A 58 12.18 -5.26 12.19
C ALA A 58 10.93 -4.41 11.94
N TRP A 59 10.47 -3.66 12.93
CA TRP A 59 9.32 -2.74 12.79
C TRP A 59 9.55 -1.69 11.69
N ILE A 60 10.73 -1.06 11.66
CA ILE A 60 11.11 -0.12 10.60
C ILE A 60 11.17 -0.83 9.24
N GLY A 61 11.85 -1.97 9.17
CA GLY A 61 12.00 -2.74 7.92
C GLY A 61 10.66 -3.20 7.34
N PHE A 62 9.73 -3.68 8.16
CA PHE A 62 8.40 -4.11 7.72
C PHE A 62 7.53 -2.94 7.26
N ASN A 63 7.59 -1.78 7.94
CA ASN A 63 6.87 -0.60 7.48
C ASN A 63 7.44 -0.05 6.16
N ALA A 64 8.77 -0.07 6.01
CA ALA A 64 9.42 0.33 4.76
C ALA A 64 9.06 -0.60 3.60
N SER A 65 9.10 -1.93 3.81
CA SER A 65 8.74 -2.89 2.76
C SER A 65 7.24 -2.84 2.42
N HIS A 66 6.38 -2.59 3.41
CA HIS A 66 4.96 -2.33 3.18
C HIS A 66 4.74 -1.11 2.28
N SER A 67 5.43 0.00 2.56
CA SER A 67 5.44 1.18 1.72
C SER A 67 5.90 0.91 0.29
N MET A 68 6.98 0.13 0.12
CA MET A 68 7.46 -0.26 -1.20
C MET A 68 6.39 -1.00 -2.01
N GLY A 69 5.58 -1.85 -1.36
CA GLY A 69 4.46 -2.52 -2.01
C GLY A 69 3.41 -1.54 -2.57
N GLY A 70 3.02 -0.53 -1.78
CA GLY A 70 2.10 0.52 -2.24
C GLY A 70 2.70 1.38 -3.37
N ILE A 71 3.96 1.75 -3.25
CA ILE A 71 4.67 2.53 -4.29
C ILE A 71 4.76 1.73 -5.59
N LEU A 72 5.17 0.45 -5.52
CA LEU A 72 5.28 -0.42 -6.68
C LEU A 72 3.92 -0.58 -7.38
N PHE A 73 2.85 -0.81 -6.62
CA PHE A 73 1.49 -0.87 -7.18
C PHE A 73 1.16 0.43 -7.93
N GLY A 74 1.37 1.58 -7.29
CA GLY A 74 1.09 2.88 -7.86
C GLY A 74 1.87 3.17 -9.14
N LEU A 75 3.17 2.83 -9.16
CA LEU A 75 4.04 3.01 -10.33
C LEU A 75 3.63 2.09 -11.48
N ILE A 76 3.41 0.79 -11.22
CA ILE A 76 3.06 -0.18 -12.28
C ILE A 76 1.68 0.11 -12.86
N TYR A 77 0.64 0.20 -12.03
CA TYR A 77 -0.71 0.43 -12.52
C TYR A 77 -0.89 1.84 -13.04
N GLY A 78 -0.20 2.83 -12.49
CA GLY A 78 -0.17 4.19 -13.04
C GLY A 78 0.50 4.25 -14.40
N TYR A 79 1.68 3.63 -14.56
CA TYR A 79 2.41 3.59 -15.84
C TYR A 79 1.63 2.84 -16.93
N LEU A 80 1.12 1.65 -16.61
CA LEU A 80 0.28 0.87 -17.52
C LEU A 80 -0.95 1.68 -17.91
N SER A 81 -1.61 2.34 -16.95
CA SER A 81 -2.77 3.17 -17.26
C SER A 81 -2.43 4.42 -18.03
N LEU A 82 -1.19 4.93 -18.04
CA LEU A 82 -0.84 6.12 -18.83
C LEU A 82 -0.48 5.74 -20.27
N TYR A 83 0.36 4.71 -20.42
CA TYR A 83 1.07 4.42 -21.66
C TYR A 83 0.67 3.10 -22.33
N TYR A 84 0.08 2.16 -21.58
CA TYR A 84 -0.24 0.81 -22.06
C TYR A 84 -1.66 0.38 -21.61
N ASP A 85 -2.63 1.27 -21.72
CA ASP A 85 -3.98 1.04 -21.22
C ASP A 85 -4.67 -0.12 -21.94
N THR A 86 -4.44 -0.29 -23.24
CA THR A 86 -4.93 -1.46 -23.99
C THR A 86 -4.44 -2.77 -23.39
N LEU A 87 -3.15 -2.86 -23.05
CA LEU A 87 -2.56 -4.05 -22.42
C LEU A 87 -3.19 -4.30 -21.04
N LEU A 88 -3.37 -3.24 -20.25
CA LEU A 88 -3.95 -3.34 -18.92
C LEU A 88 -5.40 -3.84 -18.97
N PHE A 89 -6.25 -3.20 -19.77
CA PHE A 89 -7.69 -3.49 -19.79
C PHE A 89 -8.04 -4.79 -20.53
N GLN A 90 -7.19 -5.27 -21.44
CA GLN A 90 -7.38 -6.57 -22.10
C GLN A 90 -6.79 -7.77 -21.34
N SER A 91 -6.03 -7.53 -20.26
CA SER A 91 -5.40 -8.59 -19.48
C SER A 91 -6.15 -8.84 -18.17
N SER A 92 -7.00 -9.87 -18.15
CA SER A 92 -7.69 -10.31 -16.94
C SER A 92 -6.73 -10.63 -15.79
N PHE A 93 -5.53 -11.12 -16.10
CA PHE A 93 -4.49 -11.39 -15.10
C PHE A 93 -4.02 -10.10 -14.40
N LEU A 94 -3.72 -9.04 -15.16
CA LEU A 94 -3.32 -7.75 -14.59
C LEU A 94 -4.47 -7.14 -13.77
N LEU A 95 -5.69 -7.17 -14.31
CA LEU A 95 -6.86 -6.64 -13.59
C LEU A 95 -7.11 -7.38 -12.26
N ALA A 96 -7.08 -8.72 -12.29
CA ALA A 96 -7.27 -9.56 -11.11
C ALA A 96 -6.15 -9.41 -10.08
N THR A 97 -4.89 -9.28 -10.52
CA THR A 97 -3.75 -9.06 -9.63
C THR A 97 -3.90 -7.76 -8.86
N GLY A 98 -4.32 -6.68 -9.53
CA GLY A 98 -4.54 -5.40 -8.86
C GLY A 98 -5.71 -5.44 -7.89
N LEU A 99 -6.82 -6.09 -8.26
CA LEU A 99 -7.95 -6.33 -7.36
C LEU A 99 -7.53 -7.12 -6.12
N ALA A 100 -6.81 -8.23 -6.30
CA ALA A 100 -6.37 -9.08 -5.20
C ALA A 100 -5.50 -8.31 -4.22
N MET A 101 -4.58 -7.47 -4.72
CA MET A 101 -3.75 -6.61 -3.88
C MET A 101 -4.59 -5.60 -3.08
N LEU A 102 -5.51 -4.88 -3.74
CA LEU A 102 -6.34 -3.87 -3.08
C LEU A 102 -7.29 -4.49 -2.04
N ILE A 103 -7.89 -5.64 -2.33
CA ILE A 103 -8.74 -6.38 -1.40
C ILE A 103 -7.92 -6.89 -0.22
N GLY A 104 -6.73 -7.43 -0.47
CA GLY A 104 -5.81 -7.88 0.57
C GLY A 104 -5.40 -6.73 1.51
N LEU A 105 -5.01 -5.60 0.94
CA LEU A 105 -4.70 -4.37 1.69
C LEU A 105 -5.91 -3.88 2.49
N LEU A 106 -7.11 -3.92 1.92
CA LEU A 106 -8.33 -3.50 2.61
C LEU A 106 -8.65 -4.41 3.80
N ALA A 107 -8.49 -5.72 3.64
CA ALA A 107 -8.66 -6.70 4.71
C ALA A 107 -7.67 -6.47 5.86
N LEU A 108 -6.39 -6.23 5.54
CA LEU A 108 -5.37 -5.88 6.51
C LEU A 108 -5.68 -4.56 7.21
N ALA A 109 -6.10 -3.53 6.46
CA ALA A 109 -6.46 -2.23 6.99
C ALA A 109 -7.63 -2.31 7.98
N LYS A 110 -8.65 -3.12 7.66
CA LYS A 110 -9.82 -3.36 8.51
C LYS A 110 -9.45 -4.11 9.79
N ARG A 111 -8.54 -5.08 9.71
CA ARG A 111 -8.25 -5.99 10.83
C ARG A 111 -7.15 -5.48 11.76
N TYR A 112 -6.12 -4.84 11.21
CA TYR A 112 -4.88 -4.57 11.93
C TYR A 112 -4.46 -3.09 11.96
N TRP A 113 -4.99 -2.26 11.05
CA TRP A 113 -4.60 -0.85 10.98
C TRP A 113 -5.70 0.07 11.49
N PHE A 114 -5.75 1.29 10.97
CA PHE A 114 -6.63 2.36 11.42
C PHE A 114 -7.40 2.99 10.25
N ARG A 115 -8.30 3.92 10.57
CA ARG A 115 -9.31 4.43 9.62
C ARG A 115 -8.73 5.10 8.38
N ILE A 116 -7.62 5.83 8.50
CA ILE A 116 -7.04 6.60 7.38
C ILE A 116 -6.62 5.69 6.21
N PRO A 117 -5.75 4.68 6.37
CA PRO A 117 -5.41 3.77 5.28
C PRO A 117 -6.63 2.99 4.81
N PHE A 118 -7.53 2.57 5.72
CA PHE A 118 -8.76 1.87 5.33
C PHE A 118 -9.63 2.70 4.36
N THR A 119 -9.86 3.98 4.67
CA THR A 119 -10.64 4.88 3.80
C THR A 119 -9.95 5.11 2.47
N GLY A 120 -8.64 5.39 2.47
CA GLY A 120 -7.89 5.59 1.23
C GLY A 120 -7.90 4.36 0.32
N ILE A 121 -7.69 3.16 0.88
CA ILE A 121 -7.73 1.91 0.11
C ILE A 121 -9.14 1.61 -0.39
N SER A 122 -10.18 1.92 0.39
CA SER A 122 -11.58 1.77 -0.05
C SER A 122 -11.89 2.65 -1.26
N ILE A 123 -11.43 3.90 -1.24
CA ILE A 123 -11.57 4.83 -2.37
C ILE A 123 -10.82 4.30 -3.60
N SER A 124 -9.56 3.87 -3.42
CA SER A 124 -8.77 3.28 -4.51
C SER A 124 -9.45 2.03 -5.11
N LEU A 125 -9.99 1.14 -4.29
CA LEU A 125 -10.69 -0.06 -4.75
C LEU A 125 -11.97 0.29 -5.52
N ALA A 126 -12.76 1.25 -5.03
CA ALA A 126 -13.96 1.70 -5.73
C ALA A 126 -13.63 2.31 -7.10
N LEU A 127 -12.59 3.16 -7.18
CA LEU A 127 -12.10 3.74 -8.43
C LEU A 127 -11.58 2.66 -9.39
N TYR A 128 -10.86 1.67 -8.88
CA TYR A 128 -10.32 0.56 -9.67
C TYR A 128 -11.45 -0.27 -10.29
N ILE A 129 -12.44 -0.67 -9.48
CA ILE A 129 -13.61 -1.44 -9.93
C ILE A 129 -14.43 -0.64 -10.93
N ALA A 130 -14.70 0.63 -10.67
CA ALA A 130 -15.41 1.50 -11.60
C ALA A 130 -14.67 1.65 -12.94
N GLY A 131 -13.33 1.77 -12.88
CA GLY A 131 -12.47 1.80 -14.07
C GLY A 131 -12.60 0.53 -14.91
N ILE A 132 -12.62 -0.65 -14.27
CA ILE A 132 -12.85 -1.93 -14.96
C ILE A 132 -14.24 -1.97 -15.59
N ILE A 133 -15.28 -1.66 -14.83
CA ILE A 133 -16.67 -1.74 -15.31
C ILE A 133 -16.86 -0.85 -16.54
N ILE A 134 -16.33 0.39 -16.52
CA ILE A 134 -16.43 1.32 -17.65
C ILE A 134 -15.58 0.89 -18.84
N ALA A 135 -14.46 0.21 -18.62
CA ALA A 135 -13.63 -0.29 -19.72
C ALA A 135 -14.24 -1.51 -20.45
N LEU A 136 -15.09 -2.27 -19.76
CA LEU A 136 -15.71 -3.50 -20.26
C LEU A 136 -17.16 -3.31 -20.74
N ALA A 137 -17.75 -2.15 -20.49
CA ALA A 137 -19.08 -1.76 -20.97
C ALA A 137 -19.00 -1.22 -22.41
#